data_AF-A0A2S5T9G2-F1
#
_entry.id   AF-A0A2S5T9G2-F1
#
_cell.length_a   1.000
_cell.length_b   1.000
_cell.length_c   1.000
_cell.angle_alpha   90.00
_cell.angle_beta   90.00
_cell.angle_gamma   90.00
#
_symmetry.space_group_name_H-M   'P 1'
#
loop_
_entity.id
_entity.type
_entity.pdbx_description
1 polymer ?
#
loop_
_entity_poly.entity_id
_entity_poly.type
_entity_poly.pdbx_seq_one_letter_code
_entity_poly.pdbx_strand_id
1 'polypeptide(L)'
;MNTQEVRNYLLDLQERIVRTMEAEDGSAFLRDAWQRPAGGRLEGDGISRVIEEGGLLERGGCNFSHVKGPQLPPSATQHRPELAGAPFEALGVSLVFHPRNPYVPTVHMNVRMLAAQPADGPMVTWFGGGMDLTPCYGFEEDARHFHAVCRRALAPFGEDKYPRFKRWCDEYFFLKHRNEPRGIGGIFYDDFTEGGFETGFAMMRSVGDAFLDAYLPIVQRRRDTPYGERERDFQAFRRGRYVEFNLVWDRGTLFGLQSGGRTESILMSMPPVVKWRYDWRPDPGTPEARLYSDFLVARDWA
;
A
#
# COMPACT_ATOMS: atom_id res chain seq x y z
N MET A 1 -12.43 -21.87 -8.15
CA MET A 1 -12.37 -20.54 -7.50
C MET A 1 -12.90 -20.66 -6.10
N ASN A 2 -12.07 -20.36 -5.10
CA ASN A 2 -12.43 -20.48 -3.70
C ASN A 2 -12.14 -19.15 -2.98
N THR A 3 -13.14 -18.25 -2.95
CA THR A 3 -13.01 -16.96 -2.23
C THR A 3 -12.73 -17.15 -0.75
N GLN A 4 -13.14 -18.28 -0.15
CA GLN A 4 -12.79 -18.64 1.22
C GLN A 4 -11.29 -18.92 1.37
N GLU A 5 -10.64 -19.53 0.38
CA GLU A 5 -9.19 -19.76 0.40
C GLU A 5 -8.42 -18.45 0.36
N VAL A 6 -8.84 -17.52 -0.51
CA VAL A 6 -8.26 -16.17 -0.61
C VAL A 6 -8.44 -15.42 0.71
N ARG A 7 -9.64 -15.50 1.31
CA ARG A 7 -9.93 -14.91 2.62
C ARG A 7 -9.03 -15.47 3.71
N ASN A 8 -8.89 -16.79 3.79
CA ASN A 8 -8.07 -17.44 4.81
C ASN A 8 -6.60 -17.01 4.69
N TYR A 9 -6.07 -16.97 3.46
CA TYR A 9 -4.71 -16.48 3.20
C TYR A 9 -4.54 -15.02 3.63
N LEU A 10 -5.48 -14.13 3.29
CA LEU A 10 -5.37 -12.71 3.62
C LEU A 10 -5.45 -12.44 5.13
N LEU A 11 -6.28 -13.17 5.87
CA LEU A 11 -6.33 -13.10 7.33
C LEU A 11 -5.02 -13.59 7.96
N ASP A 12 -4.46 -14.70 7.47
CA ASP A 12 -3.15 -15.21 7.90
C ASP A 12 -2.02 -14.22 7.59
N LEU A 13 -2.03 -13.61 6.40
CA LEU A 13 -1.06 -12.60 6.00
C LEU A 13 -1.10 -11.38 6.94
N GLN A 14 -2.30 -10.86 7.24
CA GLN A 14 -2.47 -9.77 8.20
C GLN A 14 -1.90 -10.15 9.57
N GLU A 15 -2.23 -11.35 10.07
CA GLU A 15 -1.77 -11.82 11.38
C GLU A 15 -0.25 -11.95 11.44
N ARG A 16 0.39 -12.56 10.42
CA ARG A 16 1.86 -12.68 10.33
C ARG A 16 2.55 -11.32 10.32
N ILE A 17 2.05 -10.38 9.52
CA ILE A 17 2.60 -9.02 9.45
C ILE A 17 2.46 -8.34 10.80
N VAL A 18 1.26 -8.33 11.37
CA VAL A 18 1.01 -7.61 12.63
C VAL A 18 1.82 -8.20 13.78
N ARG A 19 1.84 -9.54 13.94
CA ARG A 19 2.64 -10.19 14.98
C ARG A 19 4.13 -9.86 14.87
N THR A 20 4.66 -9.83 13.65
CA THR A 20 6.07 -9.46 13.42
C THR A 20 6.33 -8.01 13.81
N MET A 21 5.44 -7.09 13.39
CA MET A 21 5.60 -5.68 13.69
C MET A 21 5.36 -5.35 15.17
N GLU A 22 4.46 -6.03 15.87
CA GLU A 22 4.27 -5.92 17.33
C GLU A 22 5.56 -6.34 18.08
N ALA A 23 6.23 -7.40 17.63
CA ALA A 23 7.49 -7.85 18.22
C ALA A 23 8.63 -6.84 18.00
N GLU A 24 8.70 -6.22 16.82
CA GLU A 24 9.70 -5.20 16.51
C GLU A 24 9.41 -3.86 17.23
N ASP A 25 8.14 -3.49 17.37
CA ASP A 25 7.71 -2.25 17.99
C ASP A 25 7.79 -2.31 19.53
N GLY A 26 7.41 -3.44 20.12
CA GLY A 26 7.22 -3.61 21.55
C GLY A 26 5.82 -3.24 22.06
N SER A 27 4.94 -2.74 21.19
CA SER A 27 3.54 -2.41 21.50
C SER A 27 2.57 -3.21 20.63
N ALA A 28 1.39 -3.52 21.19
CA ALA A 28 0.34 -4.26 20.50
C ALA A 28 -0.48 -3.36 19.57
N PHE A 29 -0.94 -3.91 18.45
CA PHE A 29 -1.93 -3.24 17.60
C PHE A 29 -3.32 -3.40 18.23
N LEU A 30 -4.10 -2.31 18.26
CA LEU A 30 -5.54 -2.36 18.50
C LEU A 30 -6.19 -3.27 17.44
N ARG A 31 -7.08 -4.14 17.87
CA ARG A 31 -7.90 -4.98 16.99
C ARG A 31 -9.33 -4.47 16.98
N ASP A 32 -9.77 -3.95 15.84
CA ASP A 32 -11.13 -3.45 15.64
C ASP A 32 -11.83 -4.25 14.51
N ALA A 33 -12.62 -5.23 14.92
CA ALA A 33 -13.43 -6.03 14.01
C ALA A 33 -14.79 -5.37 13.78
N TRP A 34 -15.19 -5.27 12.53
CA TRP A 34 -16.43 -4.60 12.14
C TRP A 34 -17.21 -5.44 11.12
N GLN A 35 -18.52 -5.21 11.09
CA GLN A 35 -19.43 -5.86 10.15
C GLN A 35 -20.39 -4.84 9.57
N ARG A 36 -20.72 -5.01 8.29
CA ARG A 36 -21.79 -4.30 7.60
C ARG A 36 -23.02 -5.21 7.49
N PRO A 37 -24.22 -4.70 7.81
CA PRO A 37 -25.44 -5.51 7.78
C PRO A 37 -25.74 -6.00 6.35
N ALA A 38 -26.33 -7.18 6.26
CA ALA A 38 -26.79 -7.74 5.00
C ALA A 38 -27.89 -6.87 4.37
N GLY A 39 -27.94 -6.84 3.03
CA GLY A 39 -28.96 -6.09 2.28
C GLY A 39 -28.74 -4.56 2.22
N GLY A 40 -27.64 -4.05 2.76
CA GLY A 40 -27.20 -2.67 2.54
C GLY A 40 -26.56 -2.48 1.16
N ARG A 41 -26.19 -1.23 0.82
CA ARG A 41 -25.43 -0.92 -0.42
C ARG A 41 -24.09 -1.67 -0.49
N LEU A 42 -23.50 -1.92 0.68
CA LEU A 42 -22.34 -2.79 0.88
C LEU A 42 -22.61 -3.65 2.11
N GLU A 43 -22.32 -4.94 2.01
CA GLU A 43 -22.32 -5.90 3.11
C GLU A 43 -20.93 -6.55 3.25
N GLY A 44 -20.71 -7.29 4.34
CA GLY A 44 -19.43 -7.96 4.60
C GLY A 44 -18.80 -7.52 5.91
N ASP A 45 -17.50 -7.73 6.06
CA ASP A 45 -16.79 -7.55 7.32
C ASP A 45 -15.32 -7.19 7.11
N GLY A 46 -14.64 -6.86 8.20
CA GLY A 46 -13.20 -6.65 8.19
C GLY A 46 -12.61 -6.55 9.57
N ILE A 47 -11.28 -6.48 9.61
CA ILE A 47 -10.49 -6.33 10.82
C ILE A 47 -9.50 -5.21 10.56
N SER A 48 -9.67 -4.09 11.26
CA SER A 48 -8.65 -3.03 11.28
C SER A 48 -7.67 -3.35 12.40
N ARG A 49 -6.37 -3.43 12.07
CA ARG A 49 -5.29 -3.52 13.06
C ARG A 49 -4.54 -2.20 13.04
N VAL A 50 -4.56 -1.44 14.13
CA VAL A 50 -4.02 -0.07 14.18
C VAL A 50 -3.10 0.08 15.39
N ILE A 51 -1.96 0.75 15.22
CA ILE A 51 -1.05 1.15 16.29
C ILE A 51 -0.85 2.66 16.21
N GLU A 52 -0.87 3.31 17.37
CA GLU A 52 -0.61 4.74 17.54
C GLU A 52 0.44 4.89 18.63
N GLU A 53 1.36 5.82 18.44
CA GLU A 53 2.42 6.15 19.40
C GLU A 53 3.26 4.96 19.88
N GLY A 54 3.51 3.98 18.99
CA GLY A 54 4.39 2.84 19.25
C GLY A 54 5.87 3.21 19.38
N GLY A 55 6.67 2.20 19.75
CA GLY A 55 8.12 2.32 19.95
C GLY A 55 8.89 2.45 18.64
N LEU A 56 8.42 1.78 17.58
CA LEU A 56 8.94 1.87 16.22
C LEU A 56 8.01 2.71 15.33
N LEU A 57 6.72 2.35 15.32
CA LEU A 57 5.69 2.94 14.51
C LEU A 57 5.02 4.08 15.28
N GLU A 58 5.20 5.31 14.81
CA GLU A 58 4.45 6.44 15.35
C GLU A 58 2.96 6.30 15.02
N ARG A 59 2.67 5.77 13.82
CA ARG A 59 1.36 5.24 13.44
C ARG A 59 1.55 4.09 12.47
N GLY A 60 0.70 3.09 12.57
CA GLY A 60 0.61 2.07 11.54
C GLY A 60 -0.77 1.45 11.50
N GLY A 61 -1.13 0.91 10.36
CA GLY A 61 -2.25 -0.02 10.31
C GLY A 61 -2.13 -1.03 9.20
N CYS A 62 -2.74 -2.17 9.43
CA CYS A 62 -2.81 -3.30 8.52
C CYS A 62 -4.26 -3.78 8.55
N ASN A 63 -5.03 -3.42 7.53
CA ASN A 63 -6.47 -3.60 7.49
C ASN A 63 -6.83 -4.72 6.51
N PHE A 64 -7.63 -5.67 6.99
CA PHE A 64 -8.31 -6.66 6.18
C PHE A 64 -9.76 -6.20 5.94
N SER A 65 -10.25 -6.38 4.72
CA SER A 65 -11.67 -6.24 4.41
C SER A 65 -12.12 -7.31 3.43
N HIS A 66 -13.38 -7.71 3.56
CA HIS A 66 -14.10 -8.56 2.62
C HIS A 66 -15.52 -8.03 2.49
N VAL A 67 -15.79 -7.38 1.37
CA VAL A 67 -17.04 -6.69 1.10
C VAL A 67 -17.72 -7.23 -0.14
N LYS A 68 -19.05 -7.17 -0.13
CA LYS A 68 -19.90 -7.54 -1.26
C LYS A 68 -20.88 -6.41 -1.53
N GLY A 69 -21.31 -6.31 -2.78
CA GLY A 69 -22.32 -5.35 -3.16
C GLY A 69 -23.10 -5.81 -4.39
N PRO A 70 -24.33 -5.31 -4.57
CA PRO A 70 -25.20 -5.72 -5.68
C PRO A 70 -24.72 -5.22 -7.05
N GLN A 71 -23.85 -4.20 -7.08
CA GLN A 71 -23.38 -3.57 -8.32
C GLN A 71 -21.95 -3.08 -8.15
N LEU A 72 -21.08 -3.38 -9.13
CA LEU A 72 -19.73 -2.80 -9.20
C LEU A 72 -19.79 -1.26 -9.24
N PRO A 73 -18.81 -0.59 -8.62
CA PRO A 73 -18.70 0.85 -8.73
C PRO A 73 -18.27 1.28 -10.14
N PRO A 74 -18.65 2.49 -10.61
CA PRO A 74 -18.29 3.00 -11.93
C PRO A 74 -16.78 3.00 -12.24
N SER A 75 -15.93 3.17 -11.22
CA SER A 75 -14.47 3.11 -11.35
C SER A 75 -13.97 1.72 -11.74
N ALA A 76 -14.61 0.64 -11.26
CA ALA A 76 -14.24 -0.74 -11.59
C ALA A 76 -14.71 -1.15 -12.99
N THR A 77 -15.73 -0.47 -13.53
CA THR A 77 -16.29 -0.76 -14.86
C THR A 77 -15.66 0.09 -15.96
N GLN A 78 -14.79 1.06 -15.63
CA GLN A 78 -14.10 1.90 -16.62
C GLN A 78 -13.27 1.08 -17.62
N HIS A 79 -12.62 0.02 -17.13
CA HIS A 79 -11.84 -0.91 -17.96
C HIS A 79 -12.59 -2.20 -18.31
N ARG A 80 -13.81 -2.38 -17.78
CA ARG A 80 -14.68 -3.56 -17.95
C ARG A 80 -16.15 -3.16 -18.06
N PRO A 81 -16.56 -2.45 -19.12
CA PRO A 81 -17.94 -1.98 -19.28
C PRO A 81 -18.95 -3.14 -19.33
N GLU A 82 -18.52 -4.35 -19.73
CA GLU A 82 -19.32 -5.57 -19.73
C GLU A 82 -19.73 -6.05 -18.33
N LEU A 83 -19.06 -5.59 -17.27
CA LEU A 83 -19.40 -5.89 -15.88
C LEU A 83 -20.28 -4.81 -15.22
N ALA A 84 -20.74 -3.82 -15.99
CA ALA A 84 -21.61 -2.77 -15.47
C ALA A 84 -22.87 -3.35 -14.82
N GLY A 85 -23.11 -2.98 -13.57
CA GLY A 85 -24.26 -3.46 -12.79
C GLY A 85 -24.11 -4.88 -12.24
N ALA A 86 -23.00 -5.58 -12.48
CA ALA A 86 -22.78 -6.92 -11.93
C ALA A 86 -22.58 -6.88 -10.41
N PRO A 87 -23.15 -7.83 -9.64
CA PRO A 87 -22.78 -8.02 -8.24
C PRO A 87 -21.31 -8.37 -8.12
N PHE A 88 -20.71 -7.94 -7.02
CA PHE A 88 -19.29 -8.09 -6.79
C PHE A 88 -18.95 -8.54 -5.39
N GLU A 89 -17.76 -9.13 -5.28
CA GLU A 89 -17.09 -9.52 -4.05
C GLU A 89 -15.64 -9.00 -4.14
N ALA A 90 -15.18 -8.29 -3.13
CA ALA A 90 -13.83 -7.77 -3.06
C ALA A 90 -13.24 -8.06 -1.68
N LEU A 91 -12.00 -8.54 -1.66
CA LEU A 91 -11.27 -8.79 -0.44
C LEU A 91 -9.80 -8.45 -0.60
N GLY A 92 -9.18 -7.96 0.46
CA GLY A 92 -7.79 -7.57 0.44
C GLY A 92 -7.22 -7.22 1.80
N VAL A 93 -5.89 -7.11 1.83
CA VAL A 93 -5.12 -6.51 2.93
C VAL A 93 -4.47 -5.25 2.41
N SER A 94 -4.60 -4.16 3.16
CA SER A 94 -3.95 -2.89 2.88
C SER A 94 -3.26 -2.39 4.14
N LEU A 95 -2.00 -1.95 4.02
CA LEU A 95 -1.25 -1.41 5.15
C LEU A 95 -0.52 -0.14 4.78
N VAL A 96 -0.34 0.71 5.79
CA VAL A 96 0.58 1.83 5.77
C VAL A 96 1.26 1.90 7.12
N PHE A 97 2.59 1.98 7.13
CA PHE A 97 3.38 2.16 8.34
C PHE A 97 4.15 3.47 8.27
N HIS A 98 3.99 4.30 9.30
CA HIS A 98 4.69 5.55 9.51
C HIS A 98 5.62 5.41 10.73
N PRO A 99 6.90 5.04 10.51
CA PRO A 99 7.88 4.95 11.59
C PRO A 99 8.12 6.29 12.27
N ARG A 100 8.46 6.24 13.56
CA ARG A 100 8.88 7.42 14.32
C ARG A 100 10.25 7.90 13.85
N ASN A 101 11.22 7.00 13.70
CA ASN A 101 12.55 7.40 13.24
C ASN A 101 12.51 7.83 11.76
N PRO A 102 12.92 9.07 11.41
CA PRO A 102 12.88 9.59 10.03
C PRO A 102 13.79 8.84 9.05
N TYR A 103 14.76 8.07 9.55
CA TYR A 103 15.61 7.22 8.74
C TYR A 103 14.98 5.88 8.38
N VAL A 104 13.86 5.50 9.03
CA VAL A 104 13.05 4.36 8.61
C VAL A 104 11.96 4.88 7.65
N PRO A 105 11.92 4.41 6.40
CA PRO A 105 10.96 4.91 5.41
C PRO A 105 9.52 4.55 5.78
N THR A 106 8.57 5.41 5.38
CA THR A 106 7.16 5.00 5.33
C THR A 106 7.00 3.92 4.26
N VAL A 107 6.17 2.91 4.52
CA VAL A 107 5.89 1.84 3.55
C VAL A 107 4.38 1.66 3.39
N HIS A 108 3.97 1.32 2.18
CA HIS A 108 2.62 0.90 1.85
C HIS A 108 2.65 -0.46 1.15
N MET A 109 1.66 -1.31 1.42
CA MET A 109 1.41 -2.52 0.67
C MET A 109 -0.10 -2.75 0.55
N ASN A 110 -0.53 -3.19 -0.63
CA ASN A 110 -1.87 -3.68 -0.86
C ASN A 110 -1.82 -5.00 -1.63
N VAL A 111 -2.66 -5.96 -1.26
CA VAL A 111 -2.96 -7.14 -2.08
C VAL A 111 -4.45 -7.41 -2.02
N ARG A 112 -5.08 -7.56 -3.18
CA ARG A 112 -6.54 -7.69 -3.28
C ARG A 112 -6.96 -8.56 -4.46
N MET A 113 -8.15 -9.11 -4.31
CA MET A 113 -8.89 -9.76 -5.38
C MET A 113 -10.28 -9.14 -5.49
N LEU A 114 -10.74 -8.99 -6.72
CA LEU A 114 -12.12 -8.67 -7.04
C LEU A 114 -12.70 -9.80 -7.89
N ALA A 115 -13.96 -10.11 -7.62
CA ALA A 115 -14.77 -11.06 -8.38
C ALA A 115 -16.10 -10.40 -8.71
N ALA A 116 -16.56 -10.54 -9.96
CA ALA A 116 -17.87 -10.07 -10.38
C ALA A 116 -18.50 -11.05 -11.35
N GLN A 117 -19.80 -11.27 -11.17
CA GLN A 117 -20.58 -12.17 -12.03
C GLN A 117 -21.68 -11.39 -12.74
N PRO A 118 -21.55 -11.10 -14.05
CA PRO A 118 -22.64 -10.52 -14.82
C PRO A 118 -23.78 -11.54 -14.95
N ALA A 119 -25.01 -11.05 -15.20
CA ALA A 119 -26.21 -11.89 -15.24
C ALA A 119 -26.13 -13.03 -16.26
N ASP A 120 -25.56 -12.75 -17.44
CA ASP A 120 -25.52 -13.67 -18.58
C ASP A 120 -24.09 -14.15 -18.91
N GLY A 121 -23.16 -14.10 -17.95
CA GLY A 121 -21.76 -14.43 -18.21
C GLY A 121 -21.05 -15.17 -17.07
N PRO A 122 -19.85 -15.70 -17.36
CA PRO A 122 -19.05 -16.36 -16.34
C PRO A 122 -18.56 -15.34 -15.31
N MET A 123 -18.30 -15.83 -14.10
CA MET A 123 -17.59 -15.05 -13.08
C MET A 123 -16.23 -14.60 -13.60
N VAL A 124 -15.96 -13.30 -13.48
CA VAL A 124 -14.67 -12.69 -13.82
C VAL A 124 -13.93 -12.35 -12.53
N THR A 125 -12.65 -12.70 -12.47
CA THR A 125 -11.77 -12.34 -11.35
C THR A 125 -10.55 -11.59 -11.83
N TRP A 126 -10.11 -10.62 -11.04
CA TRP A 126 -8.85 -9.94 -11.27
C TRP A 126 -8.19 -9.59 -9.94
N PHE A 127 -6.87 -9.50 -9.99
CA PHE A 127 -6.03 -9.21 -8.84
C PHE A 127 -5.39 -7.84 -9.00
N GLY A 128 -5.20 -7.19 -7.86
CA GLY A 128 -4.47 -5.94 -7.78
C GLY A 128 -3.60 -5.93 -6.54
N GLY A 129 -2.60 -5.07 -6.53
CA GLY A 129 -1.73 -4.94 -5.39
C GLY A 129 -0.41 -4.28 -5.71
N GLY A 130 0.51 -4.43 -4.79
CA GLY A 130 1.83 -3.81 -4.85
C GLY A 130 2.35 -3.46 -3.47
N MET A 131 3.58 -2.96 -3.47
CA MET A 131 4.20 -2.34 -2.31
C MET A 131 5.14 -1.26 -2.77
N ASP A 132 5.25 -0.19 -1.99
CA ASP A 132 6.10 0.96 -2.33
C ASP A 132 6.70 1.60 -1.08
N LEU A 133 7.87 2.21 -1.27
CA LEU A 133 8.71 2.74 -0.20
C LEU A 133 8.86 4.26 -0.31
N THR A 134 8.60 4.97 0.79
CA THR A 134 8.61 6.44 0.87
C THR A 134 9.62 6.90 1.94
N PRO A 135 10.91 7.04 1.58
CA PRO A 135 11.93 7.55 2.49
C PRO A 135 11.81 9.06 2.73
N CYS A 136 12.20 9.49 3.93
CA CYS A 136 12.57 10.89 4.18
C CYS A 136 14.06 11.09 3.95
N TYR A 137 14.89 10.12 4.33
CA TYR A 137 16.32 10.10 3.99
C TYR A 137 16.62 8.82 3.20
N GLY A 138 17.19 8.98 2.01
CA GLY A 138 17.44 7.87 1.09
C GLY A 138 18.78 7.17 1.32
N PHE A 139 18.76 5.83 1.25
CA PHE A 139 19.95 4.99 1.24
C PHE A 139 19.89 4.05 0.04
N GLU A 140 20.95 4.01 -0.78
CA GLU A 140 20.94 3.19 -2.00
C GLU A 140 20.84 1.69 -1.69
N GLU A 141 21.44 1.23 -0.60
CA GLU A 141 21.37 -0.17 -0.18
C GLU A 141 19.95 -0.61 0.19
N ASP A 142 19.15 0.29 0.78
CA ASP A 142 17.75 0.01 1.14
C ASP A 142 16.88 -0.01 -0.12
N ALA A 143 17.09 0.95 -1.03
CA ALA A 143 16.39 1.00 -2.31
C ALA A 143 16.65 -0.27 -3.14
N ARG A 144 17.92 -0.66 -3.28
CA ARG A 144 18.32 -1.89 -4.00
C ARG A 144 17.74 -3.13 -3.33
N HIS A 145 17.79 -3.23 -2.00
CA HIS A 145 17.21 -4.36 -1.27
C HIS A 145 15.70 -4.49 -1.53
N PHE A 146 14.95 -3.41 -1.34
CA PHE A 146 13.49 -3.39 -1.53
C PHE A 146 13.10 -3.81 -2.94
N HIS A 147 13.75 -3.23 -3.95
CA HIS A 147 13.49 -3.53 -5.36
C HIS A 147 13.93 -4.93 -5.77
N ALA A 148 15.05 -5.44 -5.24
CA ALA A 148 15.49 -6.81 -5.49
C ALA A 148 14.49 -7.84 -4.93
N VAL A 149 13.91 -7.58 -3.75
CA VAL A 149 12.85 -8.42 -3.18
C VAL A 149 11.60 -8.40 -4.06
N CYS A 150 11.16 -7.21 -4.49
CA CYS A 150 10.03 -7.06 -5.42
C CYS A 150 10.25 -7.84 -6.73
N ARG A 151 11.46 -7.76 -7.30
CA ARG A 151 11.83 -8.49 -8.52
C ARG A 151 11.78 -10.00 -8.31
N ARG A 152 12.31 -10.50 -7.19
CA ARG A 152 12.26 -11.94 -6.85
C ARG A 152 10.82 -12.43 -6.67
N ALA A 153 9.96 -11.64 -6.02
CA ALA A 153 8.56 -11.99 -5.82
C ALA A 153 7.79 -12.15 -7.14
N LEU A 154 8.19 -11.44 -8.19
CA LEU A 154 7.54 -11.49 -9.50
C LEU A 154 8.21 -12.47 -10.48
N ALA A 155 9.44 -12.90 -10.23
CA ALA A 155 10.20 -13.77 -11.12
C ALA A 155 9.47 -15.07 -11.54
N PRO A 156 8.72 -15.77 -10.67
CA PRO A 156 7.97 -16.97 -11.07
C PRO A 156 6.85 -16.72 -12.09
N PHE A 157 6.45 -15.47 -12.31
CA PHE A 157 5.30 -15.07 -13.13
C PHE A 157 5.70 -14.46 -14.48
N GLY A 158 7.00 -14.46 -14.79
CA GLY A 158 7.56 -13.97 -16.05
C GLY A 158 8.53 -12.80 -15.86
N GLU A 159 9.52 -12.73 -16.74
CA GLU A 159 10.58 -11.70 -16.69
C GLU A 159 10.04 -10.28 -16.97
N ASP A 160 8.86 -10.17 -17.59
CA ASP A 160 8.21 -8.90 -17.93
C ASP A 160 7.51 -8.25 -16.72
N LYS A 161 7.20 -9.02 -15.66
CA LYS A 161 6.32 -8.58 -14.58
C LYS A 161 6.95 -7.46 -13.74
N TYR A 162 8.19 -7.65 -13.29
CA TYR A 162 8.90 -6.62 -12.52
C TYR A 162 9.08 -5.30 -13.30
N PRO A 163 9.66 -5.26 -14.52
CA PRO A 163 9.84 -4.00 -15.23
C PRO A 163 8.50 -3.29 -15.53
N ARG A 164 7.44 -4.05 -15.86
CA ARG A 164 6.10 -3.50 -16.08
C ARG A 164 5.49 -2.91 -14.80
N PHE A 165 5.48 -3.67 -13.71
CA PHE A 165 4.82 -3.24 -12.46
C PHE A 165 5.64 -2.21 -11.69
N LYS A 166 6.96 -2.20 -11.83
CA LYS A 166 7.82 -1.12 -11.32
C LYS A 166 7.52 0.18 -12.05
N ARG A 167 7.49 0.16 -13.38
CA ARG A 167 7.14 1.35 -14.18
C ARG A 167 5.74 1.85 -13.82
N TRP A 168 4.77 0.94 -13.67
CA TRP A 168 3.43 1.33 -13.25
C TRP A 168 3.41 1.95 -11.84
N CYS A 169 4.24 1.44 -10.92
CA CYS A 169 4.41 2.05 -9.60
C CYS A 169 4.91 3.51 -9.70
N ASP A 170 5.92 3.76 -10.54
CA ASP A 170 6.46 5.11 -10.75
C ASP A 170 5.41 6.06 -11.34
N GLU A 171 4.61 5.59 -12.30
CA GLU A 171 3.56 6.38 -12.96
C GLU A 171 2.34 6.61 -12.07
N TYR A 172 1.98 5.64 -11.23
CA TYR A 172 0.82 5.71 -10.35
C TYR A 172 1.08 6.61 -9.13
N PHE A 173 2.21 6.42 -8.45
CA PHE A 173 2.55 7.16 -7.24
C PHE A 173 3.28 8.47 -7.54
N PHE A 174 2.68 9.30 -8.39
CA PHE A 174 3.24 10.57 -8.85
C PHE A 174 2.33 11.76 -8.52
N LEU A 175 2.88 12.76 -7.83
CA LEU A 175 2.19 14.00 -7.51
C LEU A 175 2.29 14.97 -8.69
N LYS A 176 1.30 14.94 -9.58
CA LYS A 176 1.31 15.73 -10.84
C LYS A 176 1.50 17.23 -10.61
N HIS A 177 0.88 17.79 -9.57
CA HIS A 177 0.98 19.23 -9.23
C HIS A 177 2.33 19.62 -8.60
N ARG A 178 3.16 18.65 -8.21
CA ARG A 178 4.54 18.85 -7.71
C ARG A 178 5.59 18.43 -8.73
N ASN A 179 5.21 17.69 -9.76
CA ASN A 179 6.12 16.97 -10.65
C ASN A 179 7.12 16.11 -9.85
N GLU A 180 6.62 15.36 -8.88
CA GLU A 180 7.41 14.66 -7.86
C GLU A 180 6.83 13.26 -7.61
N PRO A 181 7.64 12.17 -7.60
CA PRO A 181 7.16 10.89 -7.14
C PRO A 181 6.93 10.90 -5.62
N ARG A 182 5.97 10.09 -5.14
CA ARG A 182 5.67 9.99 -3.70
C ARG A 182 6.87 9.46 -2.91
N GLY A 183 7.58 8.49 -3.50
CA GLY A 183 8.70 7.78 -2.90
C GLY A 183 9.62 7.21 -3.99
N ILE A 184 10.40 6.17 -3.65
CA ILE A 184 11.34 5.53 -4.58
C ILE A 184 10.68 4.43 -5.43
N GLY A 185 9.37 4.22 -5.26
CA GLY A 185 8.61 3.23 -5.97
C GLY A 185 8.67 1.85 -5.31
N GLY A 186 8.55 0.82 -6.14
CA GLY A 186 8.36 -0.56 -5.75
C GLY A 186 7.69 -1.30 -6.90
N ILE A 187 6.56 -1.94 -6.64
CA ILE A 187 5.72 -2.56 -7.67
C ILE A 187 4.26 -2.18 -7.47
N PHE A 188 3.54 -1.97 -8.58
CA PHE A 188 2.10 -1.74 -8.59
C PHE A 188 1.49 -2.48 -9.77
N TYR A 189 0.40 -3.20 -9.50
CA TYR A 189 -0.41 -3.85 -10.53
C TYR A 189 -1.88 -3.73 -10.19
N ASP A 190 -2.70 -3.64 -11.23
CA ASP A 190 -4.15 -3.69 -11.15
C ASP A 190 -4.66 -4.48 -12.34
N ASP A 191 -5.93 -4.88 -12.29
CA ASP A 191 -6.59 -5.55 -13.40
C ASP A 191 -5.88 -6.83 -13.89
N PHE A 192 -5.10 -7.49 -13.02
CA PHE A 192 -4.31 -8.66 -13.40
C PHE A 192 -5.18 -9.91 -13.56
N THR A 193 -5.21 -10.46 -14.77
CA THR A 193 -5.99 -11.65 -15.15
C THR A 193 -5.18 -12.72 -15.87
N GLU A 194 -3.88 -12.47 -16.11
CA GLU A 194 -3.01 -13.37 -16.87
C GLU A 194 -2.88 -14.73 -16.16
N GLY A 195 -3.09 -15.82 -16.89
CA GLY A 195 -3.07 -17.18 -16.33
C GLY A 195 -4.25 -17.50 -15.40
N GLY A 196 -5.28 -16.66 -15.37
CA GLY A 196 -6.52 -16.90 -14.63
C GLY A 196 -6.37 -16.85 -13.11
N PHE A 197 -7.36 -17.40 -12.40
CA PHE A 197 -7.46 -17.33 -10.94
C PHE A 197 -6.22 -17.91 -10.24
N GLU A 198 -5.74 -19.09 -10.63
CA GLU A 198 -4.63 -19.76 -9.96
C GLU A 198 -3.33 -18.95 -10.04
N THR A 199 -3.03 -18.41 -11.23
CA THR A 199 -1.84 -17.57 -11.44
C THR A 199 -1.96 -16.24 -10.71
N GLY A 200 -3.12 -15.58 -10.80
CA GLY A 200 -3.38 -14.33 -10.10
C GLY A 200 -3.31 -14.47 -8.58
N PHE A 201 -3.87 -15.55 -8.04
CA PHE A 201 -3.80 -15.82 -6.60
C PHE A 201 -2.38 -16.16 -6.17
N ALA A 202 -1.64 -16.98 -6.93
CA ALA A 202 -0.25 -17.28 -6.65
C ALA A 202 0.63 -16.02 -6.65
N MET A 203 0.45 -15.11 -7.61
CA MET A 203 1.18 -13.85 -7.67
C MET A 203 0.83 -12.93 -6.50
N MET A 204 -0.45 -12.80 -6.18
CA MET A 204 -0.90 -12.04 -5.01
C MET A 204 -0.29 -12.58 -3.71
N ARG A 205 -0.21 -13.91 -3.56
CA ARG A 205 0.47 -14.54 -2.41
C ARG A 205 1.95 -14.20 -2.38
N SER A 206 2.65 -14.39 -3.50
CA SER A 206 4.08 -14.12 -3.58
C SER A 206 4.43 -12.65 -3.28
N VAL A 207 3.59 -11.70 -3.68
CA VAL A 207 3.76 -10.28 -3.36
C VAL A 207 3.49 -10.02 -1.87
N GLY A 208 2.40 -10.55 -1.32
CA GLY A 208 2.08 -10.37 0.10
C GLY A 208 3.14 -10.98 1.03
N ASP A 209 3.57 -12.20 0.75
CA ASP A 209 4.57 -12.91 1.55
C ASP A 209 5.95 -12.24 1.50
N ALA A 210 6.31 -11.61 0.38
CA ALA A 210 7.57 -10.89 0.24
C ALA A 210 7.65 -9.57 1.01
N PHE A 211 6.54 -9.06 1.55
CA PHE A 211 6.49 -7.74 2.19
C PHE A 211 7.45 -7.62 3.37
N LEU A 212 7.44 -8.60 4.29
CA LEU A 212 8.31 -8.55 5.46
C LEU A 212 9.79 -8.67 5.06
N ASP A 213 10.11 -9.52 4.08
CA ASP A 213 11.47 -9.62 3.53
C ASP A 213 11.94 -8.30 2.89
N ALA A 214 11.03 -7.55 2.27
CA ALA A 214 11.33 -6.27 1.66
C ALA A 214 11.58 -5.16 2.69
N TYR A 215 10.77 -5.13 3.76
CA TYR A 215 10.73 -3.99 4.68
C TYR A 215 11.50 -4.20 5.98
N LEU A 216 11.42 -5.38 6.60
CA LEU A 216 11.97 -5.61 7.93
C LEU A 216 13.50 -5.41 8.02
N PRO A 217 14.32 -5.87 7.04
CA PRO A 217 15.75 -5.62 7.07
C PRO A 217 16.13 -4.13 7.01
N ILE A 218 15.28 -3.30 6.37
CA ILE A 218 15.46 -1.84 6.32
C ILE A 218 15.13 -1.24 7.69
N VAL A 219 13.99 -1.65 8.28
CA VAL A 219 13.59 -1.24 9.63
C VAL A 219 14.69 -1.52 10.66
N GLN A 220 15.15 -2.76 10.73
CA GLN A 220 16.15 -3.20 11.71
C GLN A 220 17.48 -2.46 11.55
N ARG A 221 17.87 -2.15 10.31
CA ARG A 221 19.10 -1.40 10.02
C ARG A 221 19.01 0.07 10.44
N ARG A 222 17.83 0.68 10.31
CA ARG A 222 17.66 2.13 10.44
C ARG A 222 17.06 2.58 11.78
N ARG A 223 16.36 1.70 12.51
CA ARG A 223 15.58 2.04 13.71
C ARG A 223 16.36 2.78 14.80
N ASP A 224 17.66 2.49 14.95
CA ASP A 224 18.51 3.09 15.98
C ASP A 224 19.38 4.25 15.48
N THR A 225 19.17 4.71 14.23
CA THR A 225 19.92 5.83 13.67
C THR A 225 19.58 7.11 14.46
N PRO A 226 20.55 7.82 15.05
CA PRO A 226 20.29 9.05 15.80
C PRO A 226 19.68 10.13 14.92
N TYR A 227 18.67 10.84 15.42
CA TYR A 227 18.01 11.96 14.75
C TYR A 227 17.70 13.08 15.74
N GLY A 228 17.53 14.31 15.23
CA GLY A 228 17.14 15.48 16.01
C GLY A 228 15.86 16.12 15.48
N GLU A 229 15.61 17.35 15.94
CA GLU A 229 14.43 18.12 15.54
C GLU A 229 14.42 18.46 14.05
N ARG A 230 15.59 18.70 13.45
CA ARG A 230 15.73 19.00 12.02
C ARG A 230 15.18 17.85 11.17
N GLU A 231 15.58 16.62 11.48
CA GLU A 231 15.16 15.44 10.73
C GLU A 231 13.67 15.13 10.94
N ARG A 232 13.17 15.31 12.17
CA ARG A 232 11.74 15.14 12.49
C ARG A 232 10.87 16.20 11.83
N ASP A 233 11.36 17.42 11.75
CA ASP A 233 10.67 18.52 11.09
C ASP A 233 10.59 18.30 9.57
N PHE A 234 11.68 17.85 8.94
CA PHE A 234 11.66 17.45 7.53
C PHE A 234 10.76 16.24 7.28
N GLN A 235 10.76 15.24 8.17
CA GLN A 235 9.84 14.10 8.08
C GLN A 235 8.37 14.53 8.10
N ALA A 236 7.99 15.44 9.00
CA ALA A 236 6.63 15.99 9.05
C ALA A 236 6.28 16.76 7.76
N PHE A 237 7.24 17.48 7.17
CA PHE A 237 7.07 18.13 5.88
C PHE A 237 6.88 17.12 4.74
N ARG A 238 7.72 16.07 4.67
CA ARG A 238 7.61 14.97 3.68
C ARG A 238 6.30 14.21 3.81
N ARG A 239 5.85 13.93 5.04
CA ARG A 239 4.54 13.33 5.32
C ARG A 239 3.38 14.20 4.80
N GLY A 240 3.55 15.52 4.71
CA GLY A 240 2.61 16.41 4.01
C GLY A 240 2.42 16.05 2.54
N ARG A 241 3.47 15.61 1.82
CA ARG A 241 3.35 15.10 0.43
C ARG A 241 2.61 13.77 0.38
N TYR A 242 2.78 12.91 1.38
CA TYR A 242 2.02 11.67 1.48
C TYR A 242 0.51 11.94 1.59
N VAL A 243 0.13 12.93 2.43
CA VAL A 243 -1.26 13.41 2.54
C VAL A 243 -1.75 14.02 1.22
N GLU A 244 -0.96 14.87 0.57
CA GLU A 244 -1.30 15.44 -0.74
C GLU A 244 -1.61 14.33 -1.77
N PHE A 245 -0.80 13.27 -1.81
CA PHE A 245 -1.07 12.15 -2.71
C PHE A 245 -2.38 11.43 -2.37
N ASN A 246 -2.55 11.01 -1.11
CA ASN A 246 -3.70 10.19 -0.72
C ASN A 246 -5.04 10.94 -0.88
N LEU A 247 -5.07 12.25 -0.62
CA LEU A 247 -6.31 13.03 -0.69
C LEU A 247 -6.61 13.61 -2.08
N VAL A 248 -5.63 13.72 -2.98
CA VAL A 248 -5.81 14.35 -4.30
C VAL A 248 -5.73 13.35 -5.44
N TRP A 249 -4.87 12.33 -5.34
CA TRP A 249 -4.52 11.46 -6.47
C TRP A 249 -4.84 9.98 -6.24
N ASP A 250 -4.83 9.51 -4.99
CA ASP A 250 -5.09 8.09 -4.71
C ASP A 250 -6.54 7.72 -5.04
N ARG A 251 -6.70 6.89 -6.08
CA ARG A 251 -8.02 6.42 -6.53
C ARG A 251 -8.73 5.62 -5.44
N GLY A 252 -7.98 4.85 -4.65
CA GLY A 252 -8.54 4.01 -3.58
C GLY A 252 -9.19 4.84 -2.47
N THR A 253 -8.46 5.83 -1.96
CA THR A 253 -8.92 6.76 -0.93
C THR A 253 -10.13 7.58 -1.40
N LEU A 254 -10.03 8.22 -2.57
CA LEU A 254 -11.12 9.04 -3.12
C LEU A 254 -12.40 8.21 -3.29
N PHE A 255 -12.27 7.01 -3.89
CA PHE A 255 -13.40 6.12 -4.09
C PHE A 255 -14.01 5.67 -2.75
N GLY A 256 -13.18 5.25 -1.79
CA GLY A 256 -13.64 4.79 -0.48
C GLY A 256 -14.44 5.87 0.26
N LEU A 257 -13.98 7.11 0.24
CA LEU A 257 -14.67 8.23 0.90
C LEU A 257 -15.97 8.60 0.19
N GLN A 258 -15.99 8.62 -1.14
CA GLN A 258 -17.18 8.97 -1.92
C GLN A 258 -18.26 7.88 -1.94
N SER A 259 -17.88 6.61 -1.73
CA SER A 259 -18.78 5.45 -1.81
C SER A 259 -19.39 5.02 -0.46
N GLY A 260 -19.12 5.74 0.62
CA GLY A 260 -19.58 5.36 1.97
C GLY A 260 -18.76 4.22 2.60
N GLY A 261 -17.51 4.07 2.18
CA GLY A 261 -16.52 3.22 2.82
C GLY A 261 -16.30 3.62 4.29
N ARG A 262 -15.61 2.77 5.06
CA ARG A 262 -15.37 3.05 6.48
C ARG A 262 -14.27 4.10 6.60
N THR A 263 -14.65 5.36 6.82
CA THR A 263 -13.75 6.53 6.84
C THR A 263 -12.49 6.29 7.69
N GLU A 264 -12.64 5.84 8.94
CA GLU A 264 -11.50 5.59 9.84
C GLU A 264 -10.53 4.52 9.31
N SER A 265 -11.03 3.48 8.63
CA SER A 265 -10.16 2.46 8.01
C SER A 265 -9.44 2.97 6.76
N ILE A 266 -10.03 3.94 6.04
CA ILE A 266 -9.44 4.56 4.84
C ILE A 266 -8.37 5.58 5.24
N LEU A 267 -8.72 6.46 6.18
CA LEU A 267 -7.84 7.54 6.66
C LEU A 267 -6.76 7.08 7.64
N MET A 268 -6.77 5.80 8.06
CA MET A 268 -5.64 5.18 8.75
C MET A 268 -4.31 5.38 8.00
N SER A 269 -4.36 5.45 6.66
CA SER A 269 -3.20 5.75 5.81
C SER A 269 -2.57 7.13 6.04
N MET A 270 -3.21 8.03 6.80
CA MET A 270 -2.71 9.36 7.05
C MET A 270 -1.69 9.36 8.19
N PRO A 271 -0.53 10.04 8.03
CA PRO A 271 0.45 10.19 9.09
C PRO A 271 -0.11 10.97 10.31
N PRO A 272 0.45 10.75 11.52
CA PRO A 272 -0.05 11.36 12.75
C PRO A 272 0.25 12.85 12.84
N VAL A 273 1.39 13.29 12.30
CA VAL A 273 1.83 14.69 12.28
C VAL A 273 2.37 15.06 10.90
N VAL A 274 1.91 16.19 10.39
CA VAL A 274 2.37 16.79 9.11
C VAL A 274 2.60 18.29 9.26
N LYS A 275 3.47 18.83 8.40
CA LYS A 275 3.72 20.26 8.29
C LYS A 275 3.65 20.69 6.83
N TRP A 276 3.09 21.86 6.57
CA TRP A 276 3.17 22.53 5.27
C TRP A 276 3.93 23.84 5.41
N ARG A 277 4.70 24.17 4.37
CA ARG A 277 5.50 25.40 4.29
C ARG A 277 5.32 26.02 2.91
N TYR A 278 5.22 27.33 2.89
CA TYR A 278 5.12 28.09 1.65
C TYR A 278 6.49 28.13 0.93
N ASP A 279 6.52 27.73 -0.34
CA ASP A 279 7.69 27.68 -1.24
C ASP A 279 8.98 27.13 -0.60
N TRP A 280 8.85 26.17 0.32
CA TRP A 280 10.00 25.57 0.96
C TRP A 280 10.77 24.67 -0.01
N ARG A 281 12.09 24.79 0.04
CA ARG A 281 13.06 23.95 -0.69
C ARG A 281 14.19 23.59 0.26
N PRO A 282 14.77 22.39 0.13
CA PRO A 282 15.94 22.04 0.94
C PRO A 282 17.16 22.86 0.52
N ASP A 283 18.02 23.19 1.48
CA ASP A 283 19.28 23.87 1.18
C ASP A 283 20.20 22.94 0.34
N PRO A 284 20.89 23.46 -0.69
CA PRO A 284 21.81 22.66 -1.50
C PRO A 284 22.89 21.95 -0.66
N GLY A 285 23.24 20.73 -1.05
CA GLY A 285 24.29 19.94 -0.36
C GLY A 285 23.83 19.25 0.94
N THR A 286 22.56 19.40 1.32
CA THR A 286 21.99 18.71 2.49
C THR A 286 21.48 17.30 2.16
N PRO A 287 21.37 16.40 3.16
CA PRO A 287 20.71 15.11 2.97
C PRO A 287 19.25 15.23 2.50
N GLU A 288 18.56 16.30 2.90
CA GLU A 288 17.21 16.63 2.45
C GLU A 288 17.18 16.96 0.96
N ALA A 289 18.14 17.75 0.45
CA ALA A 289 18.26 18.01 -0.99
C ALA A 289 18.57 16.74 -1.78
N ARG A 290 19.42 15.88 -1.22
CA ARG A 290 19.80 14.59 -1.82
C ARG A 290 18.59 13.67 -2.05
N LEU A 291 17.60 13.69 -1.16
CA LEU A 291 16.36 12.93 -1.37
C LEU A 291 15.73 13.29 -2.73
N TYR A 292 15.63 14.58 -3.04
CA TYR A 292 14.99 15.07 -4.26
C TYR A 292 15.82 14.81 -5.51
N SER A 293 17.16 14.96 -5.43
CA SER A 293 18.03 14.78 -6.61
C SER A 293 18.28 13.32 -6.96
N ASP A 294 18.45 12.45 -5.96
CA ASP A 294 19.02 11.11 -6.18
C ASP A 294 17.99 9.98 -6.02
N PHE A 295 16.92 10.22 -5.26
CA PHE A 295 15.96 9.18 -4.85
C PHE A 295 14.55 9.42 -5.37
N LEU A 296 14.05 10.66 -5.37
CA LEU A 296 12.74 11.02 -5.92
C LEU A 296 12.82 11.31 -7.43
N VAL A 297 13.49 10.40 -8.14
CA VAL A 297 13.66 10.41 -9.59
C VAL A 297 13.44 8.99 -10.11
N ALA A 298 12.97 8.85 -11.35
CA ALA A 298 12.85 7.55 -11.98
C ALA A 298 14.25 6.92 -12.14
N ARG A 299 14.54 5.90 -11.33
CA ARG A 299 15.82 5.19 -11.32
C ARG A 299 15.60 3.68 -11.35
N ASP A 300 16.51 2.96 -12.00
CA ASP A 300 16.55 1.51 -11.93
C ASP A 300 17.40 1.08 -10.72
N TRP A 301 16.78 0.30 -9.83
CA TRP A 301 17.37 -0.13 -8.57
C TRP A 301 17.73 -1.63 -8.53
N ALA A 302 17.20 -2.46 -9.44
CA ALA A 302 17.38 -3.92 -9.38
C ALA A 302 17.26 -4.65 -10.71
#